data_AF-A0A936KAC6-F1
#
_entry.id   AF-A0A936KAC6-F1
#
_cell.length_a   1.000
_cell.length_b   1.000
_cell.length_c   1.000
_cell.angle_alpha   90.00
_cell.angle_beta   90.00
_cell.angle_gamma   90.00
#
_symmetry.space_group_name_H-M   'P 1'
#
loop_
_entity.id
_entity.type
_entity.pdbx_description
1 polymer ?
#
loop_
_entity_poly.entity_id
_entity_poly.type
_entity_poly.pdbx_seq_one_letter_code
_entity_poly.pdbx_strand_id
1 'polypeptide(L)'
;MTYDLAFRFARALQPDALVTIQNACAALADAMKDARNAGCDIERDPAVILLGRHLGRVASGLDPAASYPADGAMRQACFERIAELRAKPAIVPLARRGVAYDPEAKRALHREARNALAALARELGLVPGDYDLRVNAGGVAVSGEVTLHGETVYVQISCSVMGPGREILYRRCNGRRDYCGDRNHFADISVAVDATRFAKLLRRDLHLAPETVRQDALAPAA
;
A
#
# COMPACT_ATOMS: atom_id res chain seq x y z
N MET A 1 10.23 9.67 10.09
CA MET A 1 10.35 10.55 8.92
C MET A 1 9.41 10.00 7.86
N THR A 2 8.09 10.15 8.09
CA THR A 2 7.00 9.39 7.44
C THR A 2 7.10 9.37 5.92
N TYR A 3 7.60 8.27 5.34
CA TYR A 3 7.59 7.99 3.90
C TYR A 3 6.18 7.70 3.36
N ASP A 4 5.23 8.59 3.64
CA ASP A 4 4.01 8.67 2.86
C ASP A 4 4.28 9.66 1.72
N LEU A 5 4.70 9.13 0.57
CA LEU A 5 4.97 9.93 -0.64
C LEU A 5 3.77 10.80 -1.03
N ALA A 6 2.55 10.41 -0.64
CA ALA A 6 1.32 11.15 -0.88
C ALA A 6 1.03 12.21 0.20
N PHE A 7 1.67 12.14 1.37
CA PHE A 7 1.37 12.98 2.53
C PHE A 7 1.54 14.47 2.23
N ARG A 8 2.62 14.85 1.54
CA ARG A 8 2.83 16.27 1.18
C ARG A 8 1.69 16.82 0.32
N PHE A 9 1.18 16.02 -0.62
CA PHE A 9 0.06 16.40 -1.48
C PHE A 9 -1.26 16.41 -0.70
N ALA A 10 -1.49 15.44 0.18
CA ALA A 10 -2.67 15.41 1.03
C ALA A 10 -2.72 16.61 1.99
N ARG A 11 -1.60 16.95 2.62
CA ARG A 11 -1.46 18.11 3.51
C ARG A 11 -1.66 19.43 2.77
N ALA A 12 -1.21 19.53 1.51
CA ALA A 12 -1.45 20.71 0.68
C ALA A 12 -2.93 20.87 0.26
N LEU A 13 -3.67 19.75 0.11
CA LEU A 13 -5.09 19.78 -0.25
C LEU A 13 -6.00 20.13 0.94
N GLN A 14 -5.58 19.77 2.16
CA GLN A 14 -6.29 20.00 3.42
C GLN A 14 -5.38 20.72 4.44
N PRO A 15 -5.11 22.03 4.26
CA PRO A 15 -4.21 22.79 5.13
C PRO A 15 -4.91 23.29 6.41
N ASP A 16 -6.05 22.73 6.80
CA ASP A 16 -6.97 23.27 7.81
C ASP A 16 -6.34 23.48 9.20
N ALA A 17 -5.29 22.72 9.54
CA ALA A 17 -4.53 22.87 10.78
C ALA A 17 -3.36 23.89 10.67
N LEU A 18 -3.08 24.42 9.48
CA LEU A 18 -1.96 25.31 9.17
C LEU A 18 -2.39 26.78 9.22
N VAL A 19 -3.04 27.18 10.31
CA VAL A 19 -3.60 28.54 10.47
C VAL A 19 -2.61 29.57 11.02
N THR A 20 -1.43 29.13 11.46
CA THR A 20 -0.35 30.01 11.96
C THR A 20 0.81 30.06 10.98
N ILE A 21 1.52 31.20 10.96
CA ILE A 21 2.73 31.38 10.13
C ILE A 21 3.76 30.29 10.44
N GLN A 22 3.95 29.97 11.73
CA GLN A 22 4.89 28.94 12.16
C GLN A 22 4.55 27.56 11.59
N ASN A 23 3.29 27.12 11.71
CA ASN A 23 2.88 25.80 11.23
C ASN A 23 2.89 25.71 9.70
N ALA A 24 2.43 26.77 9.02
CA ALA A 24 2.45 26.83 7.56
C ALA A 24 3.89 26.83 7.01
N CYS A 25 4.81 27.56 7.64
CA CYS A 25 6.22 27.59 7.27
C CYS A 25 6.90 26.22 7.47
N ALA A 26 6.66 25.57 8.61
CA ALA A 26 7.17 24.22 8.87
C ALA A 26 6.65 23.21 7.83
N ALA A 27 5.36 23.27 7.50
CA ALA A 27 4.76 22.41 6.49
C ALA A 27 5.35 22.65 5.08
N LEU A 28 5.65 23.89 4.72
CA LEU A 28 6.32 24.19 3.46
C LEU A 28 7.75 23.62 3.43
N ALA A 29 8.53 23.80 4.51
CA ALA A 29 9.89 23.30 4.63
C ALA A 29 9.97 21.76 4.51
N ASP A 30 9.08 21.06 5.20
CA ASP A 30 8.92 19.60 5.09
C ASP A 30 8.60 19.17 3.65
N ALA A 31 7.65 19.86 2.99
CA ALA A 31 7.26 19.53 1.62
C ALA A 31 8.41 19.71 0.61
N MET A 32 9.22 20.77 0.77
CA MET A 32 10.42 20.98 -0.05
C MET A 32 11.47 19.89 0.18
N LYS A 33 11.66 19.45 1.42
CA LYS A 33 12.56 18.34 1.76
C LYS A 33 12.08 17.03 1.12
N ASP A 34 10.78 16.74 1.21
CA ASP A 34 10.19 15.54 0.62
C ASP A 34 10.25 15.55 -0.91
N ALA A 35 10.02 16.70 -1.55
CA ALA A 35 10.16 16.86 -2.99
C ALA A 35 11.62 16.60 -3.44
N ARG A 36 12.60 17.15 -2.70
CA ARG A 36 14.03 16.91 -2.95
C ARG A 36 14.40 15.43 -2.79
N ASN A 37 13.95 14.80 -1.71
CA ASN A 37 14.21 13.38 -1.46
C ASN A 37 13.59 12.48 -2.55
N ALA A 38 12.48 12.92 -3.15
CA ALA A 38 11.84 12.25 -4.27
C ALA A 38 12.47 12.58 -5.65
N GLY A 39 13.52 13.41 -5.70
CA GLY A 39 14.15 13.85 -6.95
C GLY A 39 13.27 14.76 -7.82
N CYS A 40 12.26 15.40 -7.23
CA CYS A 40 11.37 16.33 -7.93
C CYS A 40 11.97 17.75 -7.97
N ASP A 41 11.66 18.49 -9.03
CA ASP A 41 11.91 19.93 -9.10
C ASP A 41 10.98 20.66 -8.12
N ILE A 42 11.57 21.31 -7.12
CA ILE A 42 10.85 21.98 -6.03
C ILE A 42 10.00 23.14 -6.56
N GLU A 43 10.51 23.89 -7.54
CA GLU A 43 9.85 25.08 -8.08
C GLU A 43 8.62 24.74 -8.92
N ARG A 44 8.46 23.46 -9.27
CA ARG A 44 7.33 22.93 -10.06
C ARG A 44 6.46 21.95 -9.28
N ASP A 45 6.80 21.65 -8.02
CA ASP A 45 6.02 20.71 -7.21
C ASP A 45 4.69 21.36 -6.76
N PRO A 46 3.53 20.77 -7.09
CA PRO A 46 2.23 21.40 -6.83
C PRO A 46 1.91 21.51 -5.34
N ALA A 47 2.42 20.61 -4.49
CA ALA A 47 2.22 20.71 -3.05
C ALA A 47 3.04 21.86 -2.45
N VAL A 48 4.29 22.03 -2.91
CA VAL A 48 5.15 23.15 -2.49
C VAL A 48 4.51 24.49 -2.87
N ILE A 49 4.03 24.62 -4.12
CA ILE A 49 3.38 25.84 -4.60
C ILE A 49 2.11 26.15 -3.79
N LEU A 50 1.25 25.17 -3.53
CA LEU A 50 0.04 25.37 -2.72
C LEU A 50 0.35 25.79 -1.29
N LEU A 51 1.32 25.14 -0.64
CA LEU A 51 1.73 25.49 0.73
C LEU A 51 2.38 26.88 0.80
N GLY A 52 3.14 27.27 -0.23
CA GLY A 52 3.70 28.63 -0.35
C GLY A 52 2.60 29.69 -0.47
N ARG A 53 1.60 29.47 -1.32
CA ARG A 53 0.43 30.35 -1.44
C ARG A 53 -0.36 30.42 -0.13
N HIS A 54 -0.56 29.28 0.52
CA HIS A 54 -1.23 29.18 1.82
C HIS A 54 -0.51 30.03 2.88
N LEU A 55 0.81 29.89 3.01
CA LEU A 55 1.62 30.69 3.92
C LEU A 55 1.48 32.19 3.63
N GLY A 56 1.51 32.60 2.36
CA GLY A 56 1.33 34.00 1.97
C GLY A 56 -0.03 34.57 2.40
N ARG A 57 -1.10 33.76 2.33
CA ARG A 57 -2.45 34.14 2.79
C ARG A 57 -2.52 34.29 4.30
N VAL A 58 -1.98 33.31 5.03
CA VAL A 58 -1.88 33.36 6.50
C VAL A 58 -1.11 34.62 6.94
N ALA A 59 0.01 34.93 6.29
CA ALA A 59 0.80 36.13 6.57
C ALA A 59 0.08 37.44 6.22
N SER A 60 -0.85 37.40 5.25
CA SER A 60 -1.65 38.55 4.83
C SER A 60 -2.96 38.71 5.62
N GLY A 61 -3.21 37.84 6.62
CA GLY A 61 -4.45 37.85 7.40
C GLY A 61 -5.70 37.43 6.61
N LEU A 62 -5.52 36.78 5.45
CA LEU A 62 -6.61 36.23 4.65
C LEU A 62 -7.10 34.92 5.25
N ASP A 63 -8.37 34.60 5.02
CA ASP A 63 -8.97 33.34 5.49
C ASP A 63 -8.24 32.14 4.85
N PRO A 64 -7.56 31.30 5.66
CA PRO A 64 -6.85 30.11 5.19
C PRO A 64 -7.79 28.98 4.72
N ALA A 65 -9.06 29.00 5.12
CA ALA A 65 -10.04 27.98 4.75
C ALA A 65 -10.79 28.32 3.44
N ALA A 66 -10.67 29.56 2.95
CA ALA A 66 -11.33 29.98 1.72
C ALA A 66 -10.78 29.23 0.50
N SER A 67 -11.67 28.90 -0.45
CA SER A 67 -11.28 28.30 -1.73
C SER A 67 -10.88 29.38 -2.72
N TYR A 68 -9.66 29.28 -3.26
CA TYR A 68 -9.13 30.25 -4.21
C TYR A 68 -9.07 29.64 -5.62
N PRO A 69 -9.77 30.20 -6.63
CA PRO A 69 -9.80 29.66 -7.98
C PRO A 69 -8.41 29.48 -8.62
N ALA A 70 -7.47 30.36 -8.29
CA ALA A 70 -6.08 30.29 -8.75
C ALA A 70 -5.35 28.99 -8.35
N ASP A 71 -5.84 28.28 -7.33
CA ASP A 71 -5.27 27.03 -6.85
C ASP A 71 -5.81 25.80 -7.59
N GLY A 72 -6.87 25.95 -8.38
CA GLY A 72 -7.57 24.83 -9.03
C GLY A 72 -6.63 23.89 -9.79
N ALA A 73 -5.75 24.43 -10.63
CA ALA A 73 -4.79 23.64 -11.41
C ALA A 73 -3.79 22.89 -10.52
N MET A 74 -3.28 23.51 -9.45
CA MET A 74 -2.32 22.86 -8.55
C MET A 74 -3.00 21.81 -7.67
N ARG A 75 -4.25 22.05 -7.23
CA ARG A 75 -5.05 21.06 -6.49
C ARG A 75 -5.34 19.83 -7.36
N GLN A 76 -5.70 20.05 -8.62
CA GLN A 76 -5.89 18.96 -9.58
C GLN A 76 -4.60 18.15 -9.78
N ALA A 77 -3.46 18.82 -9.96
CA ALA A 77 -2.16 18.17 -10.05
C ALA A 77 -1.79 17.36 -8.79
N CYS A 78 -2.13 17.87 -7.59
CA CYS A 78 -1.97 17.10 -6.34
C CYS A 78 -2.83 15.83 -6.32
N PHE A 79 -4.10 15.90 -6.75
CA PHE A 79 -4.96 14.71 -6.85
C PHE A 79 -4.41 13.69 -7.84
N GLU A 80 -3.98 14.13 -9.02
CA GLU A 80 -3.35 13.27 -10.03
C GLU A 80 -2.09 12.61 -9.48
N ARG A 81 -1.25 13.35 -8.77
CA ARG A 81 -0.02 12.80 -8.19
C ARG A 81 -0.29 11.79 -7.08
N ILE A 82 -1.30 12.02 -6.24
CA ILE A 82 -1.78 11.03 -5.26
C ILE A 82 -2.29 9.79 -5.96
N ALA A 83 -3.07 9.95 -7.03
CA ALA A 83 -3.60 8.82 -7.81
C ALA A 83 -2.46 8.02 -8.46
N GLU A 84 -1.48 8.67 -9.08
CA GLU A 84 -0.29 8.02 -9.66
C GLU A 84 0.53 7.26 -8.62
N LEU A 85 0.76 7.86 -7.46
CA LEU A 85 1.51 7.23 -6.36
C LEU A 85 0.76 6.03 -5.79
N ARG A 86 -0.57 6.10 -5.71
CA ARG A 86 -1.42 4.96 -5.30
C ARG A 86 -1.53 3.90 -6.39
N ALA A 87 -1.40 4.28 -7.67
CA ALA A 87 -1.51 3.38 -8.81
C ALA A 87 -0.25 2.54 -9.04
N LYS A 88 0.90 2.89 -8.46
CA LYS A 88 2.16 2.13 -8.59
C LYS A 88 2.38 1.30 -7.32
N PRO A 89 2.22 -0.04 -7.37
CA PRO A 89 2.46 -0.89 -6.22
C PRO A 89 3.91 -0.76 -5.75
N ALA A 90 4.11 -0.18 -4.56
CA ALA A 90 5.44 0.02 -4.00
C ALA A 90 6.06 -1.30 -3.47
N ILE A 91 5.30 -2.38 -3.49
CA ILE A 91 5.68 -3.68 -2.94
C ILE A 91 6.99 -4.23 -3.53
N VAL A 92 7.20 -4.08 -4.83
CA VAL A 92 8.39 -4.60 -5.54
C VAL A 92 9.67 -3.85 -5.13
N PRO A 93 9.75 -2.51 -5.23
CA PRO A 93 10.95 -1.80 -4.80
C PRO A 93 11.20 -1.92 -3.29
N LEU A 94 10.15 -1.94 -2.46
CA LEU A 94 10.29 -2.14 -1.01
C LEU A 94 10.89 -3.52 -0.70
N ALA A 95 10.39 -4.57 -1.34
CA ALA A 95 10.87 -5.92 -1.10
C ALA A 95 12.31 -6.13 -1.57
N ARG A 96 12.65 -5.61 -2.77
CA ARG A 96 14.00 -5.74 -3.35
C ARG A 96 15.07 -4.95 -2.60
N ARG A 97 14.73 -3.75 -2.11
CA ARG A 97 15.65 -2.95 -1.28
C ARG A 97 15.87 -3.57 0.09
N GLY A 98 14.83 -4.21 0.64
CA GLY A 98 14.77 -4.60 2.03
C GLY A 98 14.28 -3.44 2.91
N VAL A 99 13.64 -3.81 4.03
CA VAL A 99 12.99 -2.87 4.96
C VAL A 99 13.44 -3.05 6.42
N ALA A 100 14.46 -3.89 6.67
CA ALA A 100 15.01 -4.07 8.01
C ALA A 100 15.56 -2.74 8.55
N TYR A 101 15.39 -2.51 9.85
CA TYR A 101 15.77 -1.27 10.54
C TYR A 101 15.07 0.01 10.04
N ASP A 102 14.09 -0.10 9.14
CA ASP A 102 13.29 1.01 8.61
C ASP A 102 11.81 0.76 8.98
N PRO A 103 11.35 1.23 10.16
CA PRO A 103 9.99 0.98 10.64
C PRO A 103 8.90 1.44 9.67
N GLU A 104 9.18 2.44 8.84
CA GLU A 104 8.20 3.03 7.96
C GLU A 104 8.12 2.29 6.63
N ALA A 105 9.25 1.97 6.02
CA ALA A 105 9.27 1.09 4.86
C ALA A 105 8.66 -0.27 5.18
N LYS A 106 8.83 -0.76 6.41
CA LYS A 106 8.20 -1.97 6.92
C LYS A 106 6.67 -1.86 6.99
N ARG A 107 6.14 -0.76 7.56
CA ARG A 107 4.69 -0.48 7.54
C ARG A 107 4.15 -0.36 6.11
N ALA A 108 4.90 0.27 5.21
CA ALA A 108 4.52 0.38 3.80
C ALA A 108 4.46 -1.00 3.14
N LEU A 109 5.49 -1.84 3.32
CA LEU A 109 5.52 -3.20 2.80
C LEU A 109 4.33 -4.02 3.32
N HIS A 110 4.03 -3.95 4.63
CA HIS A 110 2.90 -4.69 5.21
C HIS A 110 1.56 -4.24 4.65
N ARG A 111 1.37 -2.93 4.46
CA ARG A 111 0.15 -2.39 3.85
C ARG A 111 0.01 -2.87 2.40
N GLU A 112 1.06 -2.77 1.60
CA GLU A 112 1.05 -3.22 0.21
C GLU A 112 0.81 -4.73 0.10
N ALA A 113 1.51 -5.53 0.91
CA ALA A 113 1.33 -6.97 0.95
C ALA A 113 -0.08 -7.38 1.40
N ARG A 114 -0.65 -6.68 2.39
CA ARG A 114 -2.04 -6.90 2.83
C ARG A 114 -3.03 -6.62 1.70
N ASN A 115 -2.85 -5.52 0.97
CA ASN A 115 -3.70 -5.16 -0.17
C ASN A 115 -3.58 -6.19 -1.31
N ALA A 116 -2.35 -6.61 -1.64
CA ALA A 116 -2.11 -7.63 -2.66
C ALA A 116 -2.76 -8.98 -2.29
N LEU A 117 -2.62 -9.42 -1.04
CA LEU A 117 -3.22 -10.66 -0.57
C LEU A 117 -4.75 -10.58 -0.46
N ALA A 118 -5.31 -9.43 -0.11
CA ALA A 118 -6.77 -9.22 -0.15
C ALA A 118 -7.31 -9.23 -1.60
N ALA A 119 -6.56 -8.69 -2.55
CA ALA A 119 -6.90 -8.79 -3.97
C ALA A 119 -6.81 -10.23 -4.48
N LEU A 120 -5.76 -10.96 -4.08
CA LEU A 120 -5.60 -12.38 -4.38
C LEU A 120 -6.76 -13.22 -3.83
N ALA A 121 -7.16 -12.99 -2.57
CA ALA A 121 -8.26 -13.72 -1.96
C ALA A 121 -9.56 -13.58 -2.77
N ARG A 122 -9.88 -12.35 -3.21
CA ARG A 122 -11.03 -12.08 -4.09
C ARG A 122 -10.91 -12.81 -5.42
N GLU A 123 -9.74 -12.77 -6.05
CA GLU A 123 -9.49 -13.44 -7.33
C GLU A 123 -9.55 -14.97 -7.23
N LEU A 124 -9.18 -15.51 -6.07
CA LEU A 124 -9.29 -16.94 -5.78
C LEU A 124 -10.74 -17.38 -5.54
N GLY A 125 -11.67 -16.45 -5.25
CA GLY A 125 -13.07 -16.74 -4.93
C GLY A 125 -13.39 -16.75 -3.43
N LEU A 126 -12.40 -16.46 -2.58
CA LEU A 126 -12.54 -16.55 -1.13
C LEU A 126 -13.44 -15.43 -0.58
N VAL A 127 -14.49 -15.80 0.15
CA VAL A 127 -15.38 -14.84 0.81
C VAL A 127 -14.86 -14.47 2.21
N PRO A 128 -15.25 -13.30 2.76
CA PRO A 128 -14.92 -12.96 4.14
C PRO A 128 -15.39 -14.05 5.11
N GLY A 129 -14.49 -14.56 5.94
CA GLY A 129 -14.74 -15.69 6.84
C GLY A 129 -14.02 -16.98 6.43
N ASP A 130 -13.74 -17.16 5.14
CA ASP A 130 -13.04 -18.35 4.61
C ASP A 130 -11.52 -18.24 4.71
N TYR A 131 -11.01 -17.10 5.17
CA TYR A 131 -9.59 -16.85 5.32
C TYR A 131 -9.26 -15.90 6.48
N ASP A 132 -8.03 -16.01 6.97
CA ASP A 132 -7.38 -15.06 7.85
C ASP A 132 -6.34 -14.23 7.09
N LEU A 133 -6.32 -12.93 7.35
CA LEU A 133 -5.29 -12.03 6.84
C LEU A 133 -4.53 -11.38 8.00
N ARG A 134 -3.36 -11.95 8.31
CA ARG A 134 -2.57 -11.63 9.50
C ARG A 134 -1.28 -10.89 9.13
N VAL A 135 -0.85 -10.02 10.02
CA VAL A 135 0.45 -9.35 9.94
C VAL A 135 1.25 -9.76 11.16
N ASN A 136 2.43 -10.31 10.95
CA ASN A 136 3.43 -10.49 11.99
C ASN A 136 4.53 -9.46 11.73
N ALA A 137 4.58 -8.42 12.56
CA ALA A 137 5.55 -7.37 12.38
C ALA A 137 6.98 -7.90 12.54
N GLY A 138 7.25 -8.87 13.42
CA GLY A 138 8.63 -9.29 13.73
C GLY A 138 9.51 -8.16 14.32
N GLY A 139 10.74 -8.51 14.70
CA GLY A 139 11.70 -7.58 15.30
C GLY A 139 12.28 -6.53 14.34
N VAL A 140 13.08 -5.59 14.87
CA VAL A 140 13.68 -4.49 14.09
C VAL A 140 14.59 -4.98 12.95
N ALA A 141 15.26 -6.12 13.13
CA ALA A 141 16.21 -6.68 12.17
C ALA A 141 15.56 -7.47 11.02
N VAL A 142 14.23 -7.64 11.02
CA VAL A 142 13.51 -8.41 9.99
C VAL A 142 12.35 -7.62 9.41
N SER A 143 11.94 -7.98 8.19
CA SER A 143 10.78 -7.34 7.55
C SER A 143 9.46 -7.65 8.24
N GLY A 144 9.37 -8.75 8.98
CA GLY A 144 8.08 -9.35 9.28
C GLY A 144 7.42 -9.92 8.02
N GLU A 145 6.15 -10.28 8.16
CA GLU A 145 5.42 -11.05 7.14
C GLU A 145 3.92 -10.75 7.19
N VAL A 146 3.28 -10.86 6.02
CA VAL A 146 1.82 -10.82 5.90
C VAL A 146 1.35 -12.15 5.34
N THR A 147 0.39 -12.78 6.02
CA THR A 147 -0.09 -14.12 5.70
C THR A 147 -1.58 -14.11 5.36
N LEU A 148 -1.92 -14.66 4.21
CA LEU A 148 -3.26 -15.12 3.84
C LEU A 148 -3.35 -16.62 4.16
N HIS A 149 -4.29 -17.01 5.00
CA HIS A 149 -4.50 -18.42 5.35
C HIS A 149 -5.97 -18.77 5.17
N GLY A 150 -6.29 -19.54 4.13
CA GLY A 150 -7.62 -20.07 3.87
C GLY A 150 -7.73 -21.55 4.21
N GLU A 151 -8.84 -22.16 3.81
CA GLU A 151 -9.09 -23.60 4.03
C GLU A 151 -8.17 -24.50 3.19
N THR A 152 -7.73 -24.05 2.02
CA THR A 152 -6.92 -24.87 1.09
C THR A 152 -5.61 -24.23 0.68
N VAL A 153 -5.35 -22.98 1.10
CA VAL A 153 -4.20 -22.20 0.66
C VAL A 153 -3.57 -21.41 1.80
N TYR A 154 -2.25 -21.46 1.86
CA TYR A 154 -1.44 -20.65 2.75
C TYR A 154 -0.47 -19.84 1.89
N VAL A 155 -0.50 -18.51 2.02
CA VAL A 155 0.37 -17.58 1.28
C VAL A 155 0.98 -16.59 2.27
N GLN A 156 2.28 -16.34 2.14
CA GLN A 156 3.01 -15.42 2.98
C GLN A 156 3.93 -14.55 2.13
N ILE A 157 3.93 -13.24 2.39
CA ILE A 157 4.83 -12.28 1.77
C ILE A 157 5.79 -11.73 2.83
N SER A 158 7.10 -11.81 2.58
CA SER A 158 8.16 -11.26 3.42
C SER A 158 9.41 -10.89 2.60
N CYS A 159 10.28 -10.00 3.11
CA CYS A 159 11.64 -9.86 2.56
C CYS A 159 12.46 -11.04 3.09
N SER A 160 12.32 -12.20 2.44
CA SER A 160 13.00 -13.41 2.85
C SER A 160 14.52 -13.25 2.83
N VAL A 161 15.20 -13.82 3.82
CA VAL A 161 16.67 -13.94 3.83
C VAL A 161 17.19 -14.89 2.74
N MET A 162 16.30 -15.59 2.04
CA MET A 162 16.63 -16.52 0.96
C MET A 162 17.02 -15.86 -0.37
N GLY A 163 17.13 -14.54 -0.39
CA GLY A 163 17.52 -13.76 -1.57
C GLY A 163 16.38 -13.47 -2.54
N PRO A 164 16.66 -12.70 -3.61
CA PRO A 164 15.65 -12.25 -4.56
C PRO A 164 14.87 -13.39 -5.24
N GLY A 165 13.58 -13.17 -5.49
CA GLY A 165 12.72 -14.10 -6.22
C GLY A 165 12.02 -15.15 -5.33
N ARG A 166 12.12 -15.00 -4.00
CA ARG A 166 11.56 -15.91 -2.99
C ARG A 166 10.80 -15.17 -1.89
N GLU A 167 10.32 -13.98 -2.18
CA GLU A 167 9.61 -13.12 -1.23
C GLU A 167 8.20 -13.63 -0.92
N ILE A 168 7.63 -14.43 -1.82
CA ILE A 168 6.32 -15.04 -1.66
C ILE A 168 6.50 -16.52 -1.40
N LEU A 169 6.16 -16.99 -0.20
CA LEU A 169 5.98 -18.41 0.12
C LEU A 169 4.51 -18.76 -0.06
N TYR A 170 4.22 -19.87 -0.73
CA TYR A 170 2.86 -20.38 -0.81
C TYR A 170 2.85 -21.91 -0.82
N ARG A 171 1.76 -22.48 -0.32
CA ARG A 171 1.54 -23.92 -0.26
C ARG A 171 0.06 -24.22 -0.13
N ARG A 172 -0.28 -25.47 -0.39
CA ARG A 172 -1.59 -26.02 -0.02
C ARG A 172 -1.61 -26.29 1.48
N CYS A 173 -2.76 -26.11 2.12
CA CYS A 173 -2.99 -26.50 3.51
C CYS A 173 -4.33 -27.25 3.63
N ASN A 174 -4.55 -27.90 4.78
CA ASN A 174 -5.81 -28.55 5.12
C ASN A 174 -6.47 -27.86 6.31
N GLY A 175 -7.12 -26.75 6.01
CA GLY A 175 -7.86 -25.94 6.95
C GLY A 175 -7.05 -24.81 7.59
N ARG A 176 -7.76 -23.82 8.14
CA ARG A 176 -7.16 -22.59 8.72
C ARG A 176 -6.28 -22.80 9.96
N ARG A 177 -6.22 -24.02 10.49
CA ARG A 177 -5.34 -24.39 11.62
C ARG A 177 -4.10 -25.18 11.20
N ASP A 178 -3.97 -25.49 9.91
CA ASP A 178 -2.80 -26.18 9.37
C ASP A 178 -1.69 -25.18 9.02
N TYR A 179 -0.71 -25.05 9.91
CA TYR A 179 0.45 -24.19 9.74
C TYR A 179 1.66 -24.93 9.14
N CYS A 180 1.53 -26.21 8.80
CA CYS A 180 2.58 -27.00 8.16
C CYS A 180 2.33 -27.10 6.66
N GLY A 181 1.08 -27.34 6.27
CA GLY A 181 0.69 -27.52 4.87
C GLY A 181 1.47 -28.60 4.14
N ASP A 182 1.37 -28.56 2.82
CA ASP A 182 2.15 -29.39 1.91
C ASP A 182 3.50 -28.70 1.58
N ARG A 183 4.17 -29.15 0.52
CA ARG A 183 5.42 -28.60 0.00
C ARG A 183 5.35 -27.07 -0.17
N ASN A 184 6.39 -26.38 0.30
CA ASN A 184 6.58 -24.96 0.06
C ASN A 184 6.95 -24.68 -1.41
N HIS A 185 6.25 -23.72 -1.99
CA HIS A 185 6.59 -23.07 -3.25
C HIS A 185 7.00 -21.62 -2.99
N PHE A 186 7.78 -21.07 -3.92
CA PHE A 186 8.30 -19.71 -3.83
C PHE A 186 8.08 -18.97 -5.14
N ALA A 187 7.77 -17.67 -5.04
CA ALA A 187 7.66 -16.79 -6.19
C ALA A 187 8.28 -15.42 -5.92
N ASP A 188 8.62 -14.74 -7.02
CA ASP A 188 9.11 -13.37 -7.02
C ASP A 188 7.98 -12.39 -6.64
N ILE A 189 8.34 -11.38 -5.86
CA ILE A 189 7.41 -10.34 -5.39
C ILE A 189 6.64 -9.64 -6.52
N SER A 190 7.18 -9.58 -7.74
CA SER A 190 6.50 -8.97 -8.88
C SER A 190 5.17 -9.63 -9.24
N VAL A 191 4.94 -10.87 -8.83
CA VAL A 191 3.63 -11.53 -9.06
C VAL A 191 2.53 -10.87 -8.23
N ALA A 192 2.86 -10.30 -7.06
CA ALA A 192 1.88 -9.66 -6.18
C ALA A 192 1.27 -8.35 -6.74
N VAL A 193 1.80 -7.81 -7.85
CA VAL A 193 1.26 -6.60 -8.49
C VAL A 193 0.03 -6.88 -9.35
N ASP A 194 -0.20 -8.14 -9.72
CA ASP A 194 -1.32 -8.58 -10.57
C ASP A 194 -1.99 -9.79 -9.92
N ALA A 195 -3.15 -9.55 -9.29
CA ALA A 195 -3.90 -10.58 -8.58
C ALA A 195 -4.34 -11.72 -9.50
N THR A 196 -4.72 -11.45 -10.75
CA THR A 196 -5.13 -12.47 -11.72
C THR A 196 -3.97 -13.37 -12.09
N ARG A 197 -2.80 -12.79 -12.38
CA ARG A 197 -1.58 -13.58 -12.63
C ARG A 197 -1.20 -14.40 -11.39
N PHE A 198 -1.33 -13.81 -10.20
CA PHE A 198 -1.01 -14.47 -8.94
C PHE A 198 -1.93 -15.66 -8.65
N ALA A 199 -3.25 -15.49 -8.82
CA ALA A 199 -4.20 -16.58 -8.65
C ALA A 199 -3.99 -17.71 -9.66
N LYS A 200 -3.70 -17.39 -10.93
CA LYS A 200 -3.36 -18.38 -11.95
C LYS A 200 -2.13 -19.20 -11.58
N LEU A 201 -1.09 -18.55 -11.04
CA LEU A 201 0.11 -19.22 -10.53
C LEU A 201 -0.23 -20.22 -9.42
N LEU A 202 -0.98 -19.79 -8.40
CA LEU A 202 -1.37 -20.64 -7.27
C LEU A 202 -2.24 -21.81 -7.70
N ARG A 203 -3.25 -21.57 -8.55
CA ARG A 203 -4.12 -22.65 -9.06
C ARG A 203 -3.31 -23.72 -9.81
N ARG A 204 -2.35 -23.29 -10.64
CA ARG A 204 -1.47 -24.18 -11.39
C ARG A 204 -0.58 -25.00 -10.45
N ASP A 205 0.13 -24.34 -9.54
CA ASP A 205 1.19 -24.97 -8.74
C ASP A 205 0.66 -25.80 -7.59
N LEU A 206 -0.47 -25.40 -7.00
CA LEU A 206 -1.08 -26.08 -5.86
C LEU A 206 -2.24 -27.01 -6.26
N HIS A 207 -2.52 -27.13 -7.57
CA HIS A 207 -3.64 -27.90 -8.12
C HIS A 207 -4.98 -27.54 -7.45
N LEU A 208 -5.20 -26.25 -7.21
CA LEU A 208 -6.46 -25.78 -6.64
C LEU A 208 -7.55 -25.95 -7.68
N ALA A 209 -8.69 -26.52 -7.28
CA ALA A 209 -9.87 -26.52 -8.14
C ALA A 209 -10.26 -25.07 -8.47
N PRO A 210 -10.67 -24.78 -9.72
CA PRO A 210 -11.44 -23.56 -9.94
C PRO A 210 -12.68 -23.67 -9.07
N GLU A 211 -12.87 -22.75 -8.12
CA GLU A 211 -14.07 -22.78 -7.30
C GLU A 211 -15.29 -22.63 -8.22
N THR A 212 -16.11 -23.68 -8.23
CA THR A 212 -17.47 -23.63 -8.73
C THR A 212 -18.12 -22.46 -8.02
N VAL A 213 -18.59 -21.46 -8.78
CA VAL A 213 -19.44 -20.39 -8.25
C VAL A 213 -20.48 -21.08 -7.36
N ARG A 214 -20.41 -20.88 -6.03
CA ARG A 214 -21.47 -21.33 -5.13
C ARG A 214 -22.71 -20.52 -5.51
N GLN A 215 -23.53 -21.08 -6.41
CA GLN A 215 -24.85 -20.59 -6.77
C GLN A 215 -25.91 -20.92 -5.70
N ASP A 216 -25.50 -21.40 -4.53
CA ASP A 216 -26.41 -21.73 -3.43
C ASP A 216 -26.64 -20.51 -2.54
N ALA A 217 -27.32 -19.49 -3.08
CA ALA A 217 -27.96 -18.46 -2.29
C ALA A 217 -29.14 -17.81 -3.04
N LEU A 218 -30.02 -18.62 -3.65
CA LEU A 218 -31.40 -18.19 -3.93
C LEU A 218 -32.32 -19.39 -4.14
N ALA A 219 -32.51 -20.21 -3.10
CA ALA A 219 -33.72 -21.01 -3.01
C ALA A 219 -34.85 -20.08 -2.51
N PRO A 220 -35.95 -19.88 -3.27
CA PRO A 220 -37.09 -19.13 -2.76
C PRO A 220 -37.72 -19.94 -1.62
N ALA A 221 -37.96 -19.28 -0.49
CA ALA A 221 -38.75 -19.83 0.60
C ALA A 221 -40.14 -20.19 0.07
N ALA A 222 -40.53 -21.45 0.25
CA ALA A 222 -41.89 -21.94 0.11
C ALA A 222 -42.63 -21.80 1.44
#